data_AF-A0A0Q5JID0-F1
#
_entry.id   AF-A0A0Q5JID0-F1
#
_cell.length_a   1.000
_cell.length_b   1.000
_cell.length_c   1.000
_cell.angle_alpha   90.00
_cell.angle_beta   90.00
_cell.angle_gamma   90.00
#
_symmetry.space_group_name_H-M   'P 1'
#
loop_
_entity.id
_entity.type
_entity.pdbx_description
1 polymer ?
#
loop_
_entity_poly.entity_id
_entity_poly.type
_entity_poly.pdbx_seq_one_letter_code
_entity_poly.pdbx_strand_id
1 'polypeptide(L)'
;MRYIITRSCLQEGSMRLLKYNEALFPASGPATFVDDRGEEYAVQIDRDQLRVLGLGRLFHRHNLGVNDVMIVTALEAGRYAVETVVKPYAQAPAPQREAAASASPETRRVVVSSTPHVREVRTQQVPGAQAAPAAAAPQTQPAPAAAHTPAAQPVSAPAASAQDRSAPAPASGAPAEAARPEKRGAPVAVQPPAPDAGRAVAAPVALGDSDEDHVSEFARLSGYRLEFPAPGLMRLKADLGPQYGYSVLLATSEAAARQTEWTAGSDDHHLLLCAETQRPAGYSRLTREALGALSEHARLAPLSPVDLRGYWRAGDVDLDSAASVAELVSAHLAQRGTFSFVLLTLAQQPAHSVVSVPRLAERLGSGVNTAELNTVLDTLTRAPFLALTPLPGGQYLLRTGVGDLLGDLADYAQGVRRRVRTPAGAGQVTV
;
A
#
# COMPACT_ATOMS: atom_id res chain seq x y z
N MET A 1 -28.34 14.20 -7.20
CA MET A 1 -28.19 12.77 -6.81
C MET A 1 -26.95 12.22 -7.49
N ARG A 2 -26.24 11.24 -6.89
CA ARG A 2 -25.08 10.57 -7.51
C ARG A 2 -25.41 9.09 -7.74
N TYR A 3 -25.18 8.59 -8.95
CA TYR A 3 -25.31 7.19 -9.33
C TYR A 3 -23.97 6.65 -9.87
N ILE A 4 -23.71 5.36 -9.66
CA ILE A 4 -22.50 4.67 -10.15
C ILE A 4 -22.92 3.66 -11.20
N ILE A 5 -22.33 3.76 -12.39
CA ILE A 5 -22.67 2.92 -13.53
C ILE A 5 -22.05 1.53 -13.35
N THR A 6 -22.87 0.49 -13.44
CA THR A 6 -22.46 -0.92 -13.34
C THR A 6 -22.48 -1.59 -14.71
N ARG A 7 -21.88 -2.79 -14.83
CA ARG A 7 -21.87 -3.55 -16.10
C ARG A 7 -23.28 -3.83 -16.63
N SER A 8 -24.24 -4.18 -15.76
CA SER A 8 -25.63 -4.40 -16.19
C SER A 8 -26.31 -3.13 -16.66
N CYS A 9 -25.98 -1.96 -16.08
CA CYS A 9 -26.52 -0.69 -16.56
C CYS A 9 -26.17 -0.44 -18.04
N LEU A 10 -24.90 -0.67 -18.40
CA LEU A 10 -24.42 -0.50 -19.78
C LEU A 10 -25.02 -1.54 -20.73
N GLN A 11 -25.07 -2.82 -20.32
CA GLN A 11 -25.62 -3.90 -21.15
C GLN A 11 -27.14 -3.79 -21.37
N GLU A 12 -27.89 -3.38 -20.35
CA GLU A 12 -29.35 -3.25 -20.39
C GLU A 12 -29.81 -1.84 -20.84
N GLY A 13 -28.87 -0.91 -21.08
CA GLY A 13 -29.18 0.49 -21.40
C GLY A 13 -30.05 1.21 -20.35
N SER A 14 -29.89 0.85 -19.07
CA SER A 14 -30.81 1.24 -17.99
C SER A 14 -30.11 1.61 -16.67
N MET A 15 -30.85 2.24 -15.77
CA MET A 15 -30.48 2.54 -14.38
C MET A 15 -31.46 1.81 -13.45
N ARG A 16 -31.00 1.34 -12.28
CA ARG A 16 -31.89 0.81 -11.24
C ARG A 16 -32.30 1.91 -10.26
N LEU A 17 -33.56 1.88 -9.88
CA LEU A 17 -34.08 2.61 -8.73
C LEU A 17 -33.70 1.82 -7.46
N LEU A 18 -33.14 2.53 -6.50
CA LEU A 18 -32.57 2.07 -5.25
C LEU A 18 -33.01 3.04 -4.16
N LYS A 19 -33.00 2.61 -2.91
CA LYS A 19 -33.53 3.38 -1.75
C LYS A 19 -32.99 4.82 -1.61
N TYR A 20 -31.84 5.15 -2.21
CA TYR A 20 -31.24 6.49 -2.18
C TYR A 20 -31.55 7.38 -3.41
N ASN A 21 -32.11 6.84 -4.49
CA ASN A 21 -32.47 7.61 -5.70
C ASN A 21 -33.96 7.52 -6.08
N GLU A 22 -34.72 6.57 -5.52
CA GLU A 22 -36.14 6.38 -5.81
C GLU A 22 -36.98 7.66 -5.59
N ALA A 23 -36.68 8.41 -4.53
CA ALA A 23 -37.35 9.68 -4.21
C ALA A 23 -37.15 10.79 -5.27
N LEU A 24 -36.19 10.63 -6.20
CA LEU A 24 -36.00 11.54 -7.34
C LEU A 24 -37.00 11.26 -8.48
N PHE A 25 -37.58 10.06 -8.53
CA PHE A 25 -38.42 9.57 -9.63
C PHE A 25 -39.81 9.19 -9.09
N PRO A 26 -40.66 10.16 -8.73
CA PRO A 26 -41.87 9.92 -7.94
C PRO A 26 -42.98 9.16 -8.68
N ALA A 27 -42.98 9.11 -10.00
CA ALA A 27 -43.99 8.43 -10.81
C ALA A 27 -43.36 7.62 -11.96
N SER A 28 -44.01 6.52 -12.34
CA SER A 28 -43.74 5.82 -13.61
C SER A 28 -44.25 6.65 -14.79
N GLY A 29 -43.55 6.62 -15.93
CA GLY A 29 -43.93 7.37 -17.13
C GLY A 29 -42.74 7.75 -18.01
N PRO A 30 -43.00 8.36 -19.18
CA PRO A 30 -41.95 8.94 -20.00
C PRO A 30 -41.32 10.15 -19.30
N ALA A 31 -40.02 10.34 -19.51
CA ALA A 31 -39.25 11.45 -18.98
C ALA A 31 -38.12 11.81 -19.95
N THR A 32 -37.53 12.99 -19.76
CA THR A 32 -36.40 13.48 -20.57
C THR A 32 -35.20 13.73 -19.67
N PHE A 33 -34.07 13.11 -20.01
CA PHE A 33 -32.76 13.43 -19.43
C PHE A 33 -32.06 14.43 -20.36
N VAL A 34 -31.48 15.49 -19.82
CA VAL A 34 -30.79 16.56 -20.56
C VAL A 34 -29.33 16.59 -20.10
N ASP A 35 -28.37 16.51 -21.03
CA ASP A 35 -26.93 16.51 -20.68
C ASP A 35 -26.32 17.92 -20.53
N ASP A 36 -25.03 17.96 -20.18
CA ASP A 36 -24.19 19.17 -20.06
C ASP A 36 -24.12 20.01 -21.34
N ARG A 37 -24.51 19.43 -22.48
CA ARG A 37 -24.49 20.06 -23.82
C ARG A 37 -25.89 20.45 -24.29
N GLY A 38 -26.91 20.24 -23.46
CA GLY A 38 -28.30 20.53 -23.75
C GLY A 38 -28.99 19.51 -24.65
N GLU A 39 -28.40 18.33 -24.88
CA GLU A 39 -29.02 17.29 -25.70
C GLU A 39 -29.96 16.39 -24.88
N GLU A 40 -31.09 16.02 -25.50
CA GLU A 40 -32.22 15.40 -24.84
C GLU A 40 -32.32 13.90 -25.15
N TYR A 41 -32.46 13.10 -24.09
CA TYR A 41 -32.57 11.65 -24.14
C TYR A 41 -33.91 11.23 -23.54
N ALA A 42 -34.82 10.73 -24.40
CA ALA A 42 -36.08 10.16 -23.96
C ALA A 42 -35.83 8.87 -23.17
N VAL A 43 -36.39 8.80 -21.97
CA VAL A 43 -36.28 7.67 -21.04
C VAL A 43 -37.67 7.26 -20.53
N GLN A 44 -37.80 6.01 -20.08
CA GLN A 44 -39.02 5.52 -19.44
C GLN A 44 -38.70 5.17 -17.98
N ILE A 45 -39.40 5.80 -17.04
CA ILE A 45 -39.37 5.45 -15.62
C ILE A 45 -40.40 4.33 -15.39
N ASP A 46 -39.95 3.24 -14.80
CA ASP A 46 -40.76 2.08 -14.40
C ASP A 46 -40.51 1.83 -12.90
N ARG A 47 -41.44 2.25 -12.04
CA ARG A 47 -41.34 2.01 -10.60
C ARG A 47 -41.70 0.57 -10.20
N ASP A 48 -42.46 -0.16 -11.03
CA ASP A 48 -42.89 -1.52 -10.73
C ASP A 48 -41.73 -2.51 -10.89
N GLN A 49 -40.86 -2.27 -11.88
CA GLN A 49 -39.58 -2.96 -12.06
C GLN A 49 -38.38 -2.27 -11.39
N LEU A 50 -38.59 -1.13 -10.72
CA LEU A 50 -37.55 -0.27 -10.13
C LEU A 50 -36.41 0.06 -11.11
N ARG A 51 -36.75 0.59 -12.29
CA ARG A 51 -35.81 0.86 -13.39
C ARG A 51 -36.11 2.19 -14.11
N VAL A 52 -35.07 2.73 -14.76
CA VAL A 52 -35.17 3.79 -15.78
C VAL A 52 -34.53 3.26 -17.06
N LEU A 53 -35.31 3.16 -18.13
CA LEU A 53 -34.94 2.56 -19.42
C LEU A 53 -34.63 3.65 -20.47
N GLY A 54 -33.88 3.31 -21.52
CA GLY A 54 -33.57 4.22 -22.65
C GLY A 54 -32.22 4.94 -22.54
N LEU A 55 -31.54 4.84 -21.40
CA LEU A 55 -30.25 5.49 -21.10
C LEU A 55 -29.08 5.01 -21.97
N GLY A 56 -29.24 3.89 -22.70
CA GLY A 56 -28.20 3.35 -23.58
C GLY A 56 -27.60 4.38 -24.56
N ARG A 57 -28.40 5.29 -25.13
CA ARG A 57 -27.88 6.36 -26.01
C ARG A 57 -26.99 7.37 -25.26
N LEU A 58 -27.39 7.77 -24.05
CA LEU A 58 -26.62 8.68 -23.19
C LEU A 58 -25.29 8.03 -22.80
N PHE A 59 -25.32 6.76 -22.38
CA PHE A 59 -24.13 6.00 -21.99
C PHE A 59 -23.11 5.88 -23.12
N HIS A 60 -23.54 5.57 -24.35
CA HIS A 60 -22.64 5.47 -25.50
C HIS A 60 -22.11 6.84 -25.93
N ARG A 61 -22.96 7.87 -25.99
CA ARG A 61 -22.58 9.21 -26.49
C ARG A 61 -21.60 9.94 -25.56
N HIS A 62 -21.64 9.66 -24.26
CA HIS A 62 -20.66 10.16 -23.27
C HIS A 62 -19.50 9.19 -22.99
N ASN A 63 -19.40 8.07 -23.71
CA ASN A 63 -18.38 7.02 -23.54
C ASN A 63 -18.29 6.46 -22.11
N LEU A 64 -19.43 6.27 -21.43
CA LEU A 64 -19.47 5.89 -20.02
C LEU A 64 -19.08 4.42 -19.80
N GLY A 65 -18.07 4.21 -18.96
CA GLY A 65 -17.58 2.91 -18.54
C GLY A 65 -18.16 2.43 -17.20
N VAL A 66 -17.70 1.27 -16.75
CA VAL A 66 -18.06 0.71 -15.44
C VAL A 66 -17.32 1.46 -14.34
N ASN A 67 -18.05 1.84 -13.30
CA ASN A 67 -17.66 2.72 -12.19
C ASN A 67 -17.58 4.22 -12.52
N ASP A 68 -17.98 4.64 -13.72
CA ASP A 68 -18.21 6.06 -14.00
C ASP A 68 -19.47 6.57 -13.28
N VAL A 69 -19.54 7.88 -13.12
CA VAL A 69 -20.49 8.53 -12.21
C VAL A 69 -21.45 9.40 -13.00
N MET A 70 -22.75 9.16 -12.82
CA MET A 70 -23.82 9.98 -13.36
C MET A 70 -24.45 10.78 -12.23
N ILE A 71 -24.39 12.11 -12.31
CA ILE A 71 -25.02 13.02 -11.36
C ILE A 71 -26.35 13.47 -11.97
N VAL A 72 -27.47 13.09 -11.35
CA VAL A 72 -28.81 13.43 -11.82
C VAL A 72 -29.46 14.46 -10.91
N THR A 73 -30.01 15.52 -11.48
CA THR A 73 -30.68 16.61 -10.78
C THR A 73 -32.04 16.85 -11.43
N ALA A 74 -33.12 16.85 -10.64
CA ALA A 74 -34.44 17.19 -11.18
C ALA A 74 -34.49 18.69 -11.54
N LEU A 75 -34.99 19.00 -12.73
CA LEU A 75 -35.27 20.37 -13.17
C LEU A 75 -36.77 20.65 -13.04
N GLU A 76 -37.58 19.81 -13.67
CA GLU A 76 -39.03 19.95 -13.82
C GLU A 76 -39.69 18.58 -13.68
N ALA A 77 -41.02 18.52 -13.59
CA ALA A 77 -41.75 17.24 -13.51
C ALA A 77 -41.48 16.39 -14.78
N GLY A 78 -40.72 15.31 -14.63
CA GLY A 78 -40.32 14.44 -15.75
C GLY A 78 -39.09 14.91 -16.53
N ARG A 79 -38.40 15.99 -16.12
CA ARG A 79 -37.20 16.50 -16.80
C ARG A 79 -36.02 16.63 -15.84
N TYR A 80 -34.89 16.03 -16.22
CA TYR A 80 -33.74 15.87 -15.33
C TYR A 80 -32.44 16.30 -16.03
N ALA A 81 -31.65 17.16 -15.38
CA ALA A 81 -30.28 17.43 -15.79
C ALA A 81 -29.37 16.25 -15.42
N VAL A 82 -28.40 15.96 -16.29
CA VAL A 82 -27.45 14.87 -16.15
C VAL A 82 -26.04 15.36 -16.43
N GLU A 83 -25.21 15.36 -15.40
CA GLU A 83 -23.76 15.59 -15.50
C GLU A 83 -23.03 14.25 -15.42
N THR A 84 -22.12 13.96 -16.35
CA THR A 84 -21.37 12.70 -16.37
C THR A 84 -19.90 12.91 -16.01
N VAL A 85 -19.49 12.38 -14.85
CA VAL A 85 -18.10 12.39 -14.42
C VAL A 85 -17.46 11.07 -14.85
N VAL A 86 -16.91 11.09 -16.06
CA VAL A 86 -16.11 10.00 -16.65
C VAL A 86 -14.75 9.96 -15.94
N LYS A 87 -14.31 8.79 -15.47
CA LYS A 87 -12.90 8.63 -15.08
C LYS A 87 -12.01 8.81 -16.32
N PRO A 88 -10.87 9.51 -16.23
CA PRO A 88 -9.99 9.70 -17.37
C PRO A 88 -9.34 8.36 -17.79
N TYR A 89 -10.00 7.65 -18.71
CA TYR A 89 -9.42 6.55 -19.45
C TYR A 89 -8.35 7.11 -20.40
N ALA A 90 -7.19 6.45 -20.47
CA ALA A 90 -6.20 6.71 -21.51
C ALA A 90 -6.85 6.47 -22.89
N GLN A 91 -6.63 7.38 -23.83
CA GLN A 91 -7.29 7.34 -25.14
C GLN A 91 -6.93 6.05 -25.90
N ALA A 92 -7.95 5.38 -26.44
CA ALA A 92 -7.74 4.26 -27.34
C ALA A 92 -7.18 4.75 -28.69
N PRO A 93 -6.13 4.12 -29.24
CA PRO A 93 -5.56 4.53 -30.52
C PRO A 93 -6.51 4.23 -31.69
N ALA A 94 -6.46 5.08 -32.72
CA ALA A 94 -7.29 4.95 -33.92
C ALA A 94 -6.89 3.72 -34.77
N PRO A 95 -7.83 3.12 -35.54
CA PRO A 95 -7.54 1.95 -36.37
C PRO A 95 -6.58 2.32 -37.51
N GLN A 96 -5.34 1.80 -37.44
CA GLN A 96 -4.34 1.96 -38.49
C GLN A 96 -4.63 1.02 -39.66
N ARG A 97 -4.46 1.53 -40.90
CA ARG A 97 -4.41 0.70 -42.11
C ARG A 97 -3.11 -0.12 -42.14
N GLU A 98 -3.19 -1.30 -42.75
CA GLU A 98 -2.06 -2.21 -42.91
C GLU A 98 -0.93 -1.59 -43.73
N ALA A 99 0.27 -1.52 -43.15
CA ALA A 99 1.51 -1.17 -43.83
C ALA A 99 2.74 -1.82 -43.15
N ALA A 100 3.16 -2.96 -43.73
CA ALA A 100 4.47 -3.62 -43.62
C ALA A 100 5.41 -3.40 -42.40
N ALA A 101 5.58 -4.48 -41.64
CA ALA A 101 6.86 -5.03 -41.13
C ALA A 101 7.64 -4.40 -39.95
N SER A 102 8.19 -5.32 -39.14
CA SER A 102 9.38 -5.17 -38.26
C SER A 102 9.35 -4.18 -37.08
N ALA A 103 8.54 -4.48 -36.06
CA ALA A 103 8.91 -4.36 -34.65
C ALA A 103 8.00 -5.27 -33.79
N SER A 104 8.56 -6.04 -32.85
CA SER A 104 7.75 -6.83 -31.90
C SER A 104 7.41 -5.96 -30.67
N PRO A 105 6.13 -5.69 -30.36
CA PRO A 105 5.76 -4.72 -29.33
C PRO A 105 5.82 -5.28 -27.90
N GLU A 106 6.21 -4.41 -26.98
CA GLU A 106 6.42 -4.68 -25.57
C GLU A 106 5.09 -4.82 -24.80
N THR A 107 5.06 -5.66 -23.76
CA THR A 107 3.88 -5.90 -22.91
C THR A 107 4.03 -5.20 -21.56
N ARG A 108 3.08 -4.33 -21.20
CA ARG A 108 3.03 -3.69 -19.88
C ARG A 108 1.75 -4.01 -19.11
N ARG A 109 1.87 -4.08 -17.79
CA ARG A 109 0.84 -4.56 -16.86
C ARG A 109 -0.09 -3.40 -16.49
N VAL A 110 -1.41 -3.60 -16.63
CA VAL A 110 -2.44 -2.61 -16.25
C VAL A 110 -3.31 -3.19 -15.15
N VAL A 111 -3.49 -2.43 -14.06
CA VAL A 111 -4.21 -2.88 -12.86
C VAL A 111 -5.66 -2.41 -12.91
N VAL A 112 -6.58 -3.32 -13.26
CA VAL A 112 -7.95 -2.96 -13.65
C VAL A 112 -8.93 -2.85 -12.45
N SER A 113 -8.64 -3.50 -11.32
CA SER A 113 -9.42 -3.33 -10.08
C SER A 113 -8.63 -3.68 -8.82
N SER A 114 -9.03 -3.09 -7.70
CA SER A 114 -8.55 -3.41 -6.36
C SER A 114 -9.74 -3.69 -5.43
N THR A 115 -9.80 -4.92 -4.91
CA THR A 115 -10.63 -5.29 -3.75
C THR A 115 -9.77 -6.15 -2.83
N PRO A 116 -9.95 -6.12 -1.51
CA PRO A 116 -8.91 -6.56 -0.55
C PRO A 116 -8.59 -8.06 -0.50
N HIS A 117 -9.14 -8.89 -1.40
CA HIS A 117 -8.93 -10.34 -1.42
C HIS A 117 -8.72 -10.95 -2.82
N VAL A 118 -8.87 -10.21 -3.92
CA VAL A 118 -8.62 -10.69 -5.30
C VAL A 118 -8.10 -9.57 -6.19
N ARG A 119 -6.96 -9.81 -6.87
CA ARG A 119 -6.39 -8.94 -7.92
C ARG A 119 -6.22 -9.76 -9.20
N GLU A 120 -7.13 -9.59 -10.16
CA GLU A 120 -6.95 -10.16 -11.50
C GLU A 120 -5.89 -9.37 -12.28
N VAL A 121 -4.91 -10.09 -12.85
CA VAL A 121 -3.88 -9.54 -13.75
C VAL A 121 -4.14 -10.04 -15.17
N ARG A 122 -4.04 -9.14 -16.15
CA ARG A 122 -4.01 -9.45 -17.58
C ARG A 122 -2.94 -8.60 -18.28
N THR A 123 -2.33 -9.16 -19.30
CA THR A 123 -1.30 -8.51 -20.12
C THR A 123 -1.93 -7.61 -21.18
N GLN A 124 -1.35 -6.43 -21.41
CA GLN A 124 -1.68 -5.53 -22.50
C GLN A 124 -0.40 -5.13 -23.25
N GLN A 125 -0.45 -5.04 -24.58
CA GLN A 125 0.67 -4.56 -25.39
C GLN A 125 0.63 -3.04 -25.53
N VAL A 126 1.82 -2.41 -25.51
CA VAL A 126 2.01 -0.97 -25.68
C VAL A 126 3.15 -0.75 -26.67
N PRO A 127 2.96 0.02 -27.75
CA PRO A 127 4.06 0.35 -28.68
C PRO A 127 5.18 1.13 -27.98
N GLY A 128 6.43 0.79 -28.31
CA GLY A 128 7.61 1.37 -27.68
C GLY A 128 7.83 2.85 -28.02
N ALA A 129 8.55 3.56 -27.13
CA ALA A 129 8.85 4.98 -27.29
C ALA A 129 9.79 5.24 -28.48
N GLN A 130 9.38 6.13 -29.40
CA GLN A 130 10.25 6.60 -30.48
C GLN A 130 11.24 7.65 -29.96
N ALA A 131 12.48 7.57 -30.43
CA ALA A 131 13.53 8.53 -30.09
C ALA A 131 13.23 9.92 -30.69
N ALA A 132 13.58 10.97 -29.95
CA ALA A 132 13.40 12.35 -30.41
C ALA A 132 14.35 12.68 -31.58
N PRO A 133 13.87 13.31 -32.68
CA PRO A 133 14.72 13.73 -33.78
C PRO A 133 15.57 14.94 -33.38
N ALA A 134 16.85 14.94 -33.80
CA ALA A 134 17.74 16.08 -33.59
C ALA A 134 17.36 17.27 -34.50
N ALA A 135 17.38 18.50 -33.96
CA ALA A 135 17.06 19.71 -34.70
C ALA A 135 17.97 20.89 -34.32
N ALA A 136 18.54 21.52 -35.35
CA ALA A 136 19.10 22.88 -35.44
C ALA A 136 20.06 23.40 -34.34
N ALA A 137 21.27 23.79 -34.76
CA ALA A 137 22.21 24.57 -33.94
C ALA A 137 21.89 26.09 -33.99
N PRO A 138 22.08 26.84 -32.88
CA PRO A 138 22.10 28.31 -32.91
C PRO A 138 23.39 28.84 -33.56
N GLN A 139 23.30 29.92 -34.32
CA GLN A 139 24.46 30.63 -34.88
C GLN A 139 24.96 31.72 -33.93
N THR A 140 26.28 31.96 -33.92
CA THR A 140 26.95 32.94 -33.06
C THR A 140 27.30 34.21 -33.82
N GLN A 141 27.02 35.41 -33.27
CA GLN A 141 27.75 36.70 -33.39
C GLN A 141 26.82 37.89 -32.98
N PRO A 142 27.34 39.09 -32.65
CA PRO A 142 28.31 39.35 -31.57
C PRO A 142 27.90 40.53 -30.66
N ALA A 143 28.54 40.68 -29.50
CA ALA A 143 28.48 41.92 -28.70
C ALA A 143 29.51 42.96 -29.21
N PRO A 144 29.38 44.25 -28.83
CA PRO A 144 30.37 44.77 -27.88
C PRO A 144 29.89 45.86 -26.89
N ALA A 145 30.51 45.88 -25.70
CA ALA A 145 30.79 47.04 -24.82
C ALA A 145 29.60 47.87 -24.25
N ALA A 146 29.70 48.60 -23.11
CA ALA A 146 30.56 48.60 -21.90
C ALA A 146 29.99 49.70 -20.96
N ALA A 147 30.18 49.77 -19.63
CA ALA A 147 30.83 48.94 -18.60
C ALA A 147 29.90 48.95 -17.34
N HIS A 148 30.23 48.83 -16.04
CA HIS A 148 31.47 48.83 -15.23
C HIS A 148 31.36 47.89 -14.01
N THR A 149 32.51 47.49 -13.49
CA THR A 149 32.78 47.02 -12.11
C THR A 149 33.73 48.05 -11.44
N PRO A 150 33.90 48.13 -10.08
CA PRO A 150 34.25 47.06 -9.12
C PRO A 150 33.26 46.96 -7.92
N ALA A 151 33.28 46.00 -6.98
CA ALA A 151 34.21 44.96 -6.51
C ALA A 151 35.09 45.29 -5.26
N ALA A 152 34.74 44.62 -4.14
CA ALA A 152 35.57 44.20 -2.98
C ALA A 152 36.15 45.20 -1.92
N GLN A 153 35.64 45.10 -0.67
CA GLN A 153 36.33 44.78 0.63
C GLN A 153 37.56 45.59 1.14
N PRO A 154 38.00 45.50 2.44
CA PRO A 154 37.34 45.12 3.72
C PRO A 154 37.69 46.08 4.93
N VAL A 155 37.39 45.64 6.17
CA VAL A 155 37.91 46.04 7.53
C VAL A 155 37.86 47.50 8.05
N SER A 156 37.18 47.71 9.20
CA SER A 156 37.76 48.17 10.50
C SER A 156 36.68 48.47 11.57
N ALA A 157 37.07 48.58 12.85
CA ALA A 157 36.19 48.85 14.00
C ALA A 157 36.42 50.23 14.66
N PRO A 158 35.49 50.70 15.50
CA PRO A 158 35.79 50.98 16.92
C PRO A 158 34.77 50.29 17.85
N ALA A 159 35.06 49.78 19.06
CA ALA A 159 35.95 50.17 20.17
C ALA A 159 35.23 50.93 21.31
N ALA A 160 34.98 50.21 22.41
CA ALA A 160 34.86 50.65 23.81
C ALA A 160 33.67 51.58 24.20
N SER A 161 33.23 51.66 25.46
CA SER A 161 33.75 51.09 26.73
C SER A 161 32.61 50.53 27.61
N ALA A 162 32.92 49.55 28.46
CA ALA A 162 32.07 49.17 29.59
C ALA A 162 32.89 49.18 30.89
N GLN A 163 32.45 49.97 31.86
CA GLN A 163 32.94 50.05 33.24
C GLN A 163 31.68 50.06 34.13
N ASP A 164 31.47 49.06 34.98
CA ASP A 164 32.16 48.75 36.25
C ASP A 164 31.46 49.42 37.45
N ARG A 165 30.89 48.59 38.33
CA ARG A 165 31.00 48.75 39.79
C ARG A 165 30.48 47.54 40.58
N SER A 166 31.17 47.28 41.69
CA SER A 166 30.95 46.15 42.60
C SER A 166 29.91 46.45 43.70
N ALA A 167 29.45 45.40 44.38
CA ALA A 167 28.65 45.48 45.60
C ALA A 167 29.51 45.74 46.86
N PRO A 168 28.88 46.04 48.02
CA PRO A 168 29.50 45.83 49.33
C PRO A 168 28.71 44.86 50.25
N ALA A 169 29.46 44.15 51.10
CA ALA A 169 29.04 43.54 52.38
C ALA A 169 29.90 44.20 53.50
N PRO A 170 29.84 43.91 54.83
CA PRO A 170 29.67 42.60 55.52
C PRO A 170 28.65 42.70 56.72
N ALA A 171 28.59 41.89 57.80
CA ALA A 171 29.52 40.90 58.38
C ALA A 171 28.90 39.88 59.38
N SER A 172 29.65 38.77 59.58
CA SER A 172 29.85 37.96 60.81
C SER A 172 28.73 37.15 61.50
N GLY A 173 29.03 35.86 61.79
CA GLY A 173 28.35 35.04 62.81
C GLY A 173 28.53 33.51 62.68
N ALA A 174 29.52 32.91 63.35
CA ALA A 174 29.73 31.45 63.52
C ALA A 174 30.44 31.17 64.87
N PRO A 175 30.28 30.00 65.53
CA PRO A 175 30.84 28.68 65.16
C PRO A 175 29.79 27.52 65.24
N ALA A 176 29.94 26.26 64.77
CA ALA A 176 31.03 25.37 64.31
C ALA A 176 31.63 24.39 65.36
N GLU A 177 31.40 23.05 65.19
CA GLU A 177 32.34 21.94 65.56
C GLU A 177 31.94 20.56 64.94
N ALA A 178 32.96 19.75 64.58
CA ALA A 178 33.10 18.27 64.40
C ALA A 178 31.93 17.28 64.04
N ALA A 179 32.15 16.12 63.37
CA ALA A 179 33.25 15.65 62.50
C ALA A 179 32.94 14.31 61.74
N ARG A 180 33.36 14.26 60.45
CA ARG A 180 33.84 13.10 59.62
C ARG A 180 32.92 11.88 59.26
N PRO A 181 33.25 11.11 58.19
CA PRO A 181 32.27 10.28 57.45
C PRO A 181 32.65 8.80 57.16
N GLU A 182 31.74 8.03 56.56
CA GLU A 182 32.01 6.72 55.94
C GLU A 182 31.50 6.62 54.49
N LYS A 183 32.37 6.07 53.61
CA LYS A 183 32.13 5.28 52.38
C LYS A 183 31.10 5.73 51.32
N ARG A 184 31.65 6.27 50.22
CA ARG A 184 31.04 6.27 48.87
C ARG A 184 30.73 4.85 48.38
N GLY A 185 29.57 4.67 47.75
CA GLY A 185 29.39 3.70 46.66
C GLY A 185 29.50 4.43 45.31
N ALA A 186 30.13 3.82 44.31
CA ALA A 186 30.27 4.36 42.95
C ALA A 186 29.46 3.54 41.93
N PRO A 187 28.88 4.16 40.89
CA PRO A 187 28.13 3.44 39.87
C PRO A 187 29.05 2.61 38.97
N VAL A 188 28.65 1.37 38.67
CA VAL A 188 29.37 0.49 37.73
C VAL A 188 28.99 0.86 36.30
N ALA A 189 29.99 1.22 35.48
CA ALA A 189 29.81 1.34 34.04
C ALA A 189 29.84 -0.05 33.40
N VAL A 190 28.79 -0.40 32.65
CA VAL A 190 28.74 -1.65 31.87
C VAL A 190 29.44 -1.41 30.53
N GLN A 191 30.57 -2.08 30.34
CA GLN A 191 31.39 -1.99 29.13
C GLN A 191 30.95 -3.07 28.11
N PRO A 192 30.85 -2.78 26.81
CA PRO A 192 30.52 -3.79 25.80
C PRO A 192 31.68 -4.81 25.66
N PRO A 193 31.39 -6.12 25.49
CA PRO A 193 32.40 -7.15 25.45
C PRO A 193 33.22 -7.13 24.15
N ALA A 194 34.54 -7.26 24.29
CA ALA A 194 35.46 -7.56 23.19
C ALA A 194 35.47 -9.09 22.90
N PRO A 195 35.83 -9.53 21.68
CA PRO A 195 35.74 -10.93 21.29
C PRO A 195 36.87 -11.79 21.88
N ASP A 196 36.52 -12.99 22.33
CA ASP A 196 37.45 -13.98 22.86
C ASP A 196 38.02 -14.86 21.72
N ALA A 197 39.35 -15.01 21.67
CA ALA A 197 40.05 -15.63 20.55
C ALA A 197 40.73 -16.94 20.98
N GLY A 198 40.09 -18.10 20.74
CA GLY A 198 40.64 -19.35 21.25
C GLY A 198 39.88 -20.66 21.00
N ARG A 199 39.10 -20.79 19.91
CA ARG A 199 38.55 -22.11 19.53
C ARG A 199 38.73 -22.37 18.04
N ALA A 200 39.15 -23.59 17.71
CA ALA A 200 39.60 -23.96 16.37
C ALA A 200 38.53 -23.68 15.31
N VAL A 201 38.91 -22.91 14.29
CA VAL A 201 38.07 -22.60 13.13
C VAL A 201 37.95 -23.86 12.28
N ALA A 202 36.86 -24.60 12.45
CA ALA A 202 36.29 -25.35 11.34
C ALA A 202 36.03 -24.34 10.21
N ALA A 203 36.44 -24.67 8.98
CA ALA A 203 36.46 -23.72 7.87
C ALA A 203 35.10 -23.01 7.72
N PRO A 204 35.08 -21.69 7.42
CA PRO A 204 33.83 -20.96 7.28
C PRO A 204 33.02 -21.58 6.15
N VAL A 205 31.91 -22.23 6.52
CA VAL A 205 30.85 -22.56 5.57
C VAL A 205 30.37 -21.22 5.01
N ALA A 206 30.50 -21.03 3.70
CA ALA A 206 30.10 -19.79 3.05
C ALA A 206 28.63 -19.51 3.37
N LEU A 207 28.36 -18.30 3.87
CA LEU A 207 27.00 -17.79 3.98
C LEU A 207 26.42 -17.72 2.56
N GLY A 208 25.24 -18.31 2.38
CA GLY A 208 24.72 -18.69 1.07
C GLY A 208 24.46 -17.50 0.14
N ASP A 209 25.22 -17.42 -0.94
CA ASP A 209 25.01 -16.52 -2.08
C ASP A 209 24.30 -17.27 -3.23
N SER A 210 23.43 -18.23 -2.87
CA SER A 210 22.78 -19.15 -3.81
C SER A 210 21.31 -18.77 -4.07
N ASP A 211 20.80 -19.15 -5.24
CA ASP A 211 19.37 -19.02 -5.55
C ASP A 211 18.48 -19.79 -4.55
N GLU A 212 18.97 -20.91 -4.01
CA GLU A 212 18.23 -21.77 -3.10
C GLU A 212 18.05 -21.10 -1.73
N ASP A 213 19.05 -20.35 -1.25
CA ASP A 213 18.95 -19.56 -0.02
C ASP A 213 17.97 -18.40 -0.15
N HIS A 214 18.01 -17.68 -1.27
CA HIS A 214 17.08 -16.58 -1.56
C HIS A 214 15.63 -17.06 -1.70
N VAL A 215 15.39 -18.18 -2.38
CA VAL A 215 14.05 -18.80 -2.48
C VAL A 215 13.59 -19.36 -1.12
N SER A 216 14.50 -19.92 -0.32
CA SER A 216 14.22 -20.41 1.03
C SER A 216 13.82 -19.29 2.00
N GLU A 217 14.51 -18.15 1.96
CA GLU A 217 14.10 -16.96 2.71
C GLU A 217 12.75 -16.41 2.23
N PHE A 218 12.55 -16.24 0.92
CA PHE A 218 11.29 -15.77 0.35
C PHE A 218 10.10 -16.66 0.74
N ALA A 219 10.28 -17.99 0.67
CA ALA A 219 9.28 -18.98 1.07
C ALA A 219 8.90 -18.82 2.55
N ARG A 220 9.91 -18.71 3.42
CA ARG A 220 9.77 -18.57 4.87
C ARG A 220 9.08 -17.25 5.27
N LEU A 221 9.38 -16.15 4.57
CA LEU A 221 8.75 -14.85 4.81
C LEU A 221 7.32 -14.80 4.29
N SER A 222 7.05 -15.40 3.13
CA SER A 222 5.76 -15.31 2.42
C SER A 222 4.80 -16.48 2.70
N GLY A 223 5.17 -17.41 3.60
CA GLY A 223 4.30 -18.51 4.04
C GLY A 223 4.16 -19.69 3.06
N TYR A 224 5.11 -19.90 2.16
CA TYR A 224 5.16 -21.11 1.31
C TYR A 224 5.90 -22.25 2.03
N ARG A 225 5.50 -23.49 1.72
CA ARG A 225 6.33 -24.67 1.95
C ARG A 225 7.29 -24.82 0.77
N LEU A 226 8.59 -24.85 1.02
CA LEU A 226 9.61 -25.14 0.01
C LEU A 226 9.92 -26.64 -0.02
N GLU A 227 9.96 -27.22 -1.22
CA GLU A 227 10.44 -28.58 -1.51
C GLU A 227 11.48 -28.52 -2.64
N PHE A 228 12.35 -29.53 -2.75
CA PHE A 228 13.38 -29.62 -3.78
C PHE A 228 13.18 -30.91 -4.59
N PRO A 229 12.47 -30.88 -5.74
CA PRO A 229 12.14 -32.10 -6.50
C PRO A 229 13.36 -32.76 -7.15
N ALA A 230 14.35 -31.96 -7.58
CA ALA A 230 15.58 -32.40 -8.24
C ALA A 230 16.66 -31.30 -8.12
N PRO A 231 17.96 -31.58 -8.37
CA PRO A 231 19.02 -30.58 -8.27
C PRO A 231 18.81 -29.38 -9.20
N GLY A 232 18.76 -28.16 -8.63
CA GLY A 232 18.45 -26.93 -9.35
C GLY A 232 16.96 -26.69 -9.64
N LEU A 233 16.07 -27.54 -9.11
CA LEU A 233 14.61 -27.34 -9.11
C LEU A 233 14.09 -27.12 -7.69
N MET A 234 13.27 -26.10 -7.51
CA MET A 234 12.66 -25.69 -6.25
C MET A 234 11.15 -25.54 -6.41
N ARG A 235 10.36 -26.07 -5.48
CA ARG A 235 8.89 -26.02 -5.54
C ARG A 235 8.34 -25.25 -4.35
N LEU A 236 7.70 -24.12 -4.61
CA LEU A 236 6.93 -23.36 -3.63
C LEU A 236 5.49 -23.88 -3.63
N LYS A 237 5.06 -24.51 -2.54
CA LYS A 237 3.67 -24.91 -2.31
C LYS A 237 2.94 -23.91 -1.43
N ALA A 238 1.79 -23.45 -1.89
CA ALA A 238 0.86 -22.62 -1.14
C ALA A 238 -0.19 -23.52 -0.48
N ASP A 239 -0.03 -23.85 0.80
CA ASP A 239 -0.92 -24.75 1.56
C ASP A 239 -2.26 -24.08 1.96
N LEU A 240 -2.94 -23.42 1.02
CA LEU A 240 -4.17 -22.64 1.22
C LEU A 240 -5.45 -23.50 1.34
N GLY A 241 -5.32 -24.75 1.79
CA GLY A 241 -6.40 -25.74 1.81
C GLY A 241 -6.79 -26.30 0.44
N PRO A 242 -7.69 -27.30 0.39
CA PRO A 242 -7.87 -28.19 -0.76
C PRO A 242 -8.53 -27.55 -2.01
N GLN A 243 -9.04 -26.33 -1.92
CA GLN A 243 -9.69 -25.61 -3.03
C GLN A 243 -8.87 -24.43 -3.56
N TYR A 244 -7.92 -23.92 -2.78
CA TYR A 244 -7.19 -22.68 -3.11
C TYR A 244 -5.69 -22.85 -3.15
N GLY A 245 -5.15 -23.97 -2.66
CA GLY A 245 -3.74 -24.29 -2.79
C GLY A 245 -3.28 -24.36 -4.24
N TYR A 246 -2.00 -24.09 -4.44
CA TYR A 246 -1.33 -24.13 -5.74
C TYR A 246 0.18 -24.30 -5.54
N SER A 247 0.89 -24.48 -6.65
CA SER A 247 2.30 -24.83 -6.70
C SER A 247 3.05 -24.03 -7.78
N VAL A 248 4.27 -23.64 -7.46
CA VAL A 248 5.17 -22.92 -8.36
C VAL A 248 6.50 -23.66 -8.42
N LEU A 249 6.85 -24.19 -9.59
CA LEU A 249 8.13 -24.82 -9.86
C LEU A 249 9.11 -23.78 -10.42
N LEU A 250 10.26 -23.65 -9.78
CA LEU A 250 11.33 -22.72 -10.09
C LEU A 250 12.58 -23.50 -10.53
N ALA A 251 13.20 -23.09 -11.63
CA ALA A 251 14.49 -23.63 -12.08
C ALA A 251 15.61 -22.58 -11.89
N THR A 252 16.77 -22.98 -11.37
CA THR A 252 17.94 -22.08 -11.26
C THR A 252 18.61 -21.78 -12.61
N SER A 253 18.40 -22.66 -13.61
CA SER A 253 19.02 -22.59 -14.92
C SER A 253 18.21 -23.31 -16.01
N GLU A 254 18.45 -22.98 -17.28
CA GLU A 254 17.88 -23.73 -18.41
C GLU A 254 18.26 -25.21 -18.42
N ALA A 255 19.38 -25.60 -17.80
CA ALA A 255 19.76 -27.00 -17.69
C ALA A 255 18.82 -27.76 -16.72
N ALA A 256 18.42 -27.13 -15.61
CA ALA A 256 17.42 -27.68 -14.71
C ALA A 256 16.02 -27.70 -15.35
N ALA A 257 15.65 -26.67 -16.10
CA ALA A 257 14.37 -26.60 -16.84
C ALA A 257 14.26 -27.60 -18.03
N ARG A 258 15.30 -28.40 -18.29
CA ARG A 258 15.29 -29.51 -19.27
C ARG A 258 15.22 -30.89 -18.61
N GLN A 259 15.18 -30.97 -17.28
CA GLN A 259 15.01 -32.23 -16.54
C GLN A 259 13.59 -32.80 -16.72
N THR A 260 13.44 -34.10 -16.56
CA THR A 260 12.13 -34.79 -16.60
C THR A 260 11.16 -34.23 -15.56
N GLU A 261 11.68 -33.88 -14.38
CA GLU A 261 10.96 -33.40 -13.21
C GLU A 261 10.34 -32.00 -13.43
N TRP A 262 10.84 -31.24 -14.40
CA TRP A 262 10.26 -29.97 -14.86
C TRP A 262 9.02 -30.16 -15.74
N THR A 263 8.86 -31.32 -16.38
CA THR A 263 7.74 -31.60 -17.32
C THR A 263 6.78 -32.69 -16.85
N ALA A 264 7.20 -33.50 -15.87
CA ALA A 264 6.37 -34.50 -15.19
C ALA A 264 5.59 -33.93 -14.00
N GLY A 265 5.86 -32.69 -13.59
CA GLY A 265 5.17 -32.00 -12.50
C GLY A 265 3.74 -31.62 -12.87
N SER A 266 2.79 -31.83 -11.95
CA SER A 266 1.43 -31.28 -12.04
C SER A 266 1.37 -29.85 -11.47
N ASP A 267 2.45 -29.08 -11.59
CA ASP A 267 2.59 -27.77 -10.96
C ASP A 267 1.84 -26.68 -11.75
N ASP A 268 1.16 -25.77 -11.05
CA ASP A 268 0.32 -24.75 -11.67
C ASP A 268 1.12 -23.75 -12.50
N HIS A 269 2.34 -23.42 -12.05
CA HIS A 269 3.18 -22.35 -12.57
C HIS A 269 4.64 -22.78 -12.65
N HIS A 270 5.33 -22.40 -13.74
CA HIS A 270 6.70 -22.83 -14.06
C HIS A 270 7.53 -21.60 -14.45
N LEU A 271 8.53 -21.22 -13.65
CA LEU A 271 9.37 -20.03 -13.87
C LEU A 271 10.89 -20.32 -13.79
N LEU A 272 11.66 -19.71 -14.69
CA LEU A 272 13.12 -19.80 -14.73
C LEU A 272 13.75 -18.59 -14.03
N LEU A 273 14.69 -18.83 -13.11
CA LEU A 273 15.46 -17.79 -12.43
C LEU A 273 16.52 -17.19 -13.35
N CYS A 274 16.36 -15.91 -13.69
CA CYS A 274 17.28 -15.16 -14.55
C CYS A 274 17.68 -13.82 -13.91
N ALA A 275 18.67 -13.13 -14.47
CA ALA A 275 18.90 -11.71 -14.17
C ALA A 275 17.87 -10.83 -14.88
N GLU A 276 17.64 -9.60 -14.41
CA GLU A 276 16.65 -8.67 -14.98
C GLU A 276 17.00 -8.26 -16.42
N THR A 277 18.26 -8.36 -16.85
CA THR A 277 18.68 -8.14 -18.24
C THR A 277 18.42 -9.34 -19.16
N GLN A 278 18.10 -10.52 -18.62
CA GLN A 278 17.92 -11.75 -19.38
C GLN A 278 16.46 -11.95 -19.79
N ARG A 279 16.25 -12.45 -21.01
CA ARG A 279 14.93 -12.77 -21.57
C ARG A 279 14.98 -14.17 -22.22
N PRO A 280 14.99 -15.25 -21.41
CA PRO A 280 15.09 -16.62 -21.92
C PRO A 280 13.86 -16.98 -22.75
N ALA A 281 14.06 -17.56 -23.93
CA ALA A 281 12.96 -17.87 -24.84
C ALA A 281 12.19 -19.13 -24.39
N GLY A 282 10.86 -19.06 -24.36
CA GLY A 282 9.99 -20.20 -24.06
C GLY A 282 9.72 -20.47 -22.57
N TYR A 283 10.30 -19.69 -21.66
CA TYR A 283 10.06 -19.78 -20.22
C TYR A 283 9.47 -18.48 -19.68
N SER A 284 8.57 -18.56 -18.70
CA SER A 284 8.27 -17.40 -17.84
C SER A 284 9.47 -17.14 -16.93
N ARG A 285 9.86 -15.88 -16.70
CA ARG A 285 10.99 -15.55 -15.82
C ARG A 285 10.56 -15.20 -14.40
N LEU A 286 11.39 -15.53 -13.42
CA LEU A 286 11.46 -14.83 -12.13
C LEU A 286 12.84 -14.18 -12.05
N THR A 287 12.93 -12.85 -11.98
CA THR A 287 14.24 -12.19 -11.90
C THR A 287 14.77 -12.23 -10.46
N ARG A 288 16.08 -12.45 -10.30
CA ARG A 288 16.74 -12.52 -8.97
C ARG A 288 16.56 -11.19 -8.21
N GLU A 289 16.59 -10.10 -8.95
CA GLU A 289 16.35 -8.74 -8.49
C GLU A 289 14.91 -8.55 -7.98
N ALA A 290 13.91 -9.12 -8.68
CA ALA A 290 12.53 -9.15 -8.21
C ALA A 290 12.34 -10.05 -6.98
N LEU A 291 12.99 -11.22 -6.93
CA LEU A 291 12.95 -12.12 -5.76
C LEU A 291 13.53 -11.44 -4.51
N GLY A 292 14.64 -10.71 -4.65
CA GLY A 292 15.22 -9.90 -3.57
C GLY A 292 14.25 -8.78 -3.11
N ALA A 293 13.72 -8.00 -4.05
CA ALA A 293 12.76 -6.94 -3.74
C ALA A 293 11.49 -7.47 -3.05
N LEU A 294 10.92 -8.58 -3.54
CA LEU A 294 9.76 -9.24 -2.94
C LEU A 294 10.06 -9.77 -1.53
N SER A 295 11.28 -10.25 -1.28
CA SER A 295 11.71 -10.69 0.06
C SER A 295 11.78 -9.50 1.04
N GLU A 296 12.39 -8.38 0.64
CA GLU A 296 12.39 -7.17 1.48
C GLU A 296 10.99 -6.60 1.71
N HIS A 297 10.12 -6.62 0.71
CA HIS A 297 8.71 -6.26 0.85
C HIS A 297 7.98 -7.15 1.87
N ALA A 298 8.26 -8.47 1.88
CA ALA A 298 7.72 -9.43 2.85
C ALA A 298 8.26 -9.24 4.29
N ARG A 299 9.41 -8.56 4.48
CA ARG A 299 9.87 -8.16 5.83
C ARG A 299 9.07 -6.98 6.40
N LEU A 300 8.56 -6.08 5.54
CA LEU A 300 7.90 -4.83 5.95
C LEU A 300 6.41 -5.01 6.26
N ALA A 301 5.72 -5.81 5.44
CA ALA A 301 4.33 -6.20 5.63
C ALA A 301 4.14 -7.69 5.26
N PRO A 302 3.18 -8.40 5.88
CA PRO A 302 2.95 -9.81 5.59
C PRO A 302 2.40 -9.98 4.17
N LEU A 303 3.26 -10.39 3.24
CA LEU A 303 2.84 -10.89 1.93
C LEU A 303 2.46 -12.36 2.05
N SER A 304 1.35 -12.76 1.42
CA SER A 304 0.86 -14.14 1.45
C SER A 304 0.88 -14.78 0.05
N PRO A 305 0.71 -16.11 -0.05
CA PRO A 305 0.54 -16.77 -1.34
C PRO A 305 -0.75 -16.36 -2.06
N VAL A 306 -1.72 -15.74 -1.39
CA VAL A 306 -2.94 -15.22 -2.03
C VAL A 306 -2.62 -13.97 -2.85
N ASP A 307 -1.86 -13.04 -2.29
CA ASP A 307 -1.47 -11.78 -2.95
C ASP A 307 -0.60 -12.04 -4.19
N LEU A 308 0.31 -13.00 -4.07
CA LEU A 308 1.30 -13.36 -5.09
C LEU A 308 0.71 -14.21 -6.23
N ARG A 309 -0.43 -14.90 -6.03
CA ARG A 309 -1.05 -15.79 -7.03
C ARG A 309 -1.35 -15.11 -8.36
N GLY A 310 -1.73 -13.83 -8.32
CA GLY A 310 -2.00 -13.04 -9.53
C GLY A 310 -0.75 -12.80 -10.39
N TYR A 311 0.44 -12.82 -9.79
CA TYR A 311 1.72 -12.56 -10.46
C TYR A 311 2.26 -13.84 -11.13
N TRP A 312 2.26 -14.97 -10.42
CA TRP A 312 2.64 -16.26 -11.02
C TRP A 312 1.75 -16.64 -12.21
N ARG A 313 0.43 -16.36 -12.10
CA ARG A 313 -0.52 -16.55 -13.20
C ARG A 313 -0.28 -15.61 -14.40
N ALA A 314 0.42 -14.50 -14.22
CA ALA A 314 0.82 -13.60 -15.30
C ALA A 314 2.12 -14.05 -16.02
N GLY A 315 2.70 -15.19 -15.61
CA GLY A 315 3.95 -15.70 -16.17
C GLY A 315 5.15 -14.99 -15.56
N ASP A 316 5.66 -13.97 -16.25
CA ASP A 316 6.86 -13.25 -15.82
C ASP A 316 6.67 -12.54 -14.46
N VAL A 317 7.73 -12.50 -13.66
CA VAL A 317 7.86 -11.72 -12.42
C VAL A 317 9.23 -11.05 -12.42
N ASP A 318 9.20 -9.72 -12.55
CA ASP A 318 10.31 -8.80 -12.80
C ASP A 318 10.22 -7.58 -11.88
N LEU A 319 11.15 -6.62 -11.97
CA LEU A 319 11.13 -5.43 -11.13
C LEU A 319 9.86 -4.57 -11.28
N ASP A 320 9.24 -4.50 -12.47
CA ASP A 320 7.93 -3.84 -12.68
C ASP A 320 6.81 -4.58 -11.90
N SER A 321 6.94 -5.90 -11.75
CA SER A 321 6.07 -6.73 -10.91
C SER A 321 6.33 -6.56 -9.41
N ALA A 322 7.59 -6.48 -8.99
CA ALA A 322 7.96 -6.22 -7.60
C ALA A 322 7.49 -4.81 -7.15
N ALA A 323 7.69 -3.78 -7.98
CA ALA A 323 7.12 -2.45 -7.75
C ALA A 323 5.58 -2.48 -7.65
N SER A 324 4.93 -3.30 -8.47
CA SER A 324 3.47 -3.53 -8.39
C SER A 324 3.01 -4.23 -7.09
N VAL A 325 3.92 -4.87 -6.34
CA VAL A 325 3.72 -5.39 -4.97
C VAL A 325 4.12 -4.35 -3.92
N ALA A 326 5.15 -3.54 -4.16
CA ALA A 326 5.55 -2.44 -3.29
C ALA A 326 4.37 -1.50 -2.97
N GLU A 327 3.54 -1.17 -3.97
CA GLU A 327 2.32 -0.37 -3.77
C GLU A 327 1.31 -1.02 -2.79
N LEU A 328 1.18 -2.36 -2.81
CA LEU A 328 0.34 -3.10 -1.86
C LEU A 328 0.93 -3.05 -0.44
N VAL A 329 2.25 -3.14 -0.30
CA VAL A 329 2.95 -2.99 0.99
C VAL A 329 2.85 -1.55 1.51
N SER A 330 3.04 -0.55 0.65
CA SER A 330 2.85 0.87 0.97
C SER A 330 1.43 1.16 1.48
N ALA A 331 0.39 0.57 0.87
CA ALA A 331 -0.98 0.69 1.35
C ALA A 331 -1.19 0.09 2.75
N HIS A 332 -0.61 -1.10 3.03
CA HIS A 332 -0.65 -1.71 4.37
C HIS A 332 0.11 -0.89 5.42
N LEU A 333 1.27 -0.32 5.06
CA LEU A 333 2.05 0.55 5.94
C LEU A 333 1.33 1.88 6.20
N ALA A 334 0.68 2.47 5.19
CA ALA A 334 -0.15 3.65 5.36
C ALA A 334 -1.33 3.39 6.30
N GLN A 335 -2.07 2.29 6.13
CA GLN A 335 -3.16 1.90 7.02
C GLN A 335 -2.69 1.71 8.48
N ARG A 336 -1.53 1.07 8.69
CA ARG A 336 -0.90 0.94 10.01
C ARG A 336 -0.49 2.30 10.59
N GLY A 337 0.02 3.21 9.75
CA GLY A 337 0.34 4.59 10.12
C GLY A 337 -0.88 5.37 10.59
N THR A 338 -1.96 5.36 9.80
CA THR A 338 -3.25 5.97 10.11
C THR A 338 -3.83 5.46 11.44
N PHE A 339 -3.86 4.14 11.64
CA PHE A 339 -4.32 3.55 12.92
C PHE A 339 -3.48 4.02 14.10
N SER A 340 -2.15 4.07 13.94
CA SER A 340 -1.21 4.52 14.96
C SER A 340 -1.36 6.01 15.28
N PHE A 341 -1.58 6.86 14.28
CA PHE A 341 -1.73 8.31 14.47
C PHE A 341 -3.07 8.69 15.13
N VAL A 342 -4.15 7.95 14.82
CA VAL A 342 -5.41 8.05 15.56
C VAL A 342 -5.22 7.62 17.02
N LEU A 343 -4.52 6.52 17.31
CA LEU A 343 -4.20 6.11 18.68
C LEU A 343 -3.37 7.15 19.43
N LEU A 344 -2.33 7.72 18.82
CA LEU A 344 -1.50 8.77 19.41
C LEU A 344 -2.30 10.07 19.67
N THR A 345 -3.33 10.34 18.88
CA THR A 345 -4.23 11.49 19.07
C THR A 345 -5.27 11.23 20.17
N LEU A 346 -5.74 9.98 20.31
CA LEU A 346 -6.58 9.54 21.43
C LEU A 346 -5.79 9.49 22.76
N ALA A 347 -4.49 9.15 22.73
CA ALA A 347 -3.63 9.13 23.90
C ALA A 347 -3.43 10.51 24.56
N GLN A 348 -3.77 11.60 23.85
CA GLN A 348 -3.79 12.97 24.38
C GLN A 348 -5.10 13.32 25.11
N GLN A 349 -6.07 12.38 25.17
CA GLN A 349 -7.31 12.54 25.92
C GLN A 349 -7.23 11.75 27.24
N PRO A 350 -7.77 12.26 28.35
CA PRO A 350 -7.80 11.49 29.60
C PRO A 350 -8.75 10.29 29.48
N ALA A 351 -8.48 9.25 30.26
CA ALA A 351 -9.39 8.11 30.41
C ALA A 351 -10.78 8.56 30.91
N HIS A 352 -11.81 7.82 30.53
CA HIS A 352 -13.22 8.09 30.85
C HIS A 352 -13.77 9.42 30.27
N SER A 353 -13.09 10.01 29.29
CA SER A 353 -13.52 11.25 28.62
C SER A 353 -14.39 11.02 27.39
N VAL A 354 -15.23 12.00 27.04
CA VAL A 354 -16.01 12.02 25.80
C VAL A 354 -15.22 12.72 24.70
N VAL A 355 -15.09 12.05 23.55
CA VAL A 355 -14.33 12.51 22.38
C VAL A 355 -15.27 12.59 21.17
N SER A 356 -15.21 13.67 20.39
CA SER A 356 -16.06 13.86 19.20
C SER A 356 -15.26 13.65 17.90
N VAL A 357 -15.90 13.02 16.90
CA VAL A 357 -15.27 12.77 15.59
C VAL A 357 -14.79 14.06 14.90
N PRO A 358 -15.54 15.18 14.88
CA PRO A 358 -15.06 16.42 14.27
C PRO A 358 -13.78 16.94 14.93
N ARG A 359 -13.69 16.92 16.28
CA ARG A 359 -12.53 17.42 17.01
C ARG A 359 -11.30 16.52 16.90
N LEU A 360 -11.50 15.22 16.64
CA LEU A 360 -10.41 14.32 16.23
C LEU A 360 -9.94 14.64 14.81
N ALA A 361 -10.85 14.78 13.85
CA ALA A 361 -10.50 15.13 12.46
C ALA A 361 -9.73 16.46 12.38
N GLU A 362 -10.13 17.47 13.14
CA GLU A 362 -9.40 18.75 13.27
C GLU A 362 -7.96 18.58 13.78
N ARG A 363 -7.71 17.65 14.71
CA ARG A 363 -6.35 17.36 15.23
C ARG A 363 -5.50 16.51 14.28
N LEU A 364 -6.14 15.62 13.52
CA LEU A 364 -5.48 14.75 12.52
C LEU A 364 -5.18 15.48 11.20
N GLY A 365 -5.91 16.57 10.93
CA GLY A 365 -5.74 17.39 9.73
C GLY A 365 -5.97 16.60 8.44
N SER A 366 -5.14 16.86 7.43
CA SER A 366 -5.16 16.13 6.16
C SER A 366 -4.52 14.73 6.21
N GLY A 367 -3.95 14.32 7.35
CA GLY A 367 -3.20 13.06 7.49
C GLY A 367 -4.07 11.80 7.59
N VAL A 368 -5.36 11.93 7.89
CA VAL A 368 -6.33 10.82 7.98
C VAL A 368 -7.67 11.31 7.45
N ASN A 369 -8.29 10.59 6.51
CA ASN A 369 -9.62 10.99 6.03
C ASN A 369 -10.75 10.49 6.95
N THR A 370 -11.93 11.12 6.85
CA THR A 370 -13.07 10.84 7.73
C THR A 370 -13.58 9.40 7.65
N ALA A 371 -13.39 8.68 6.53
CA ALA A 371 -13.82 7.29 6.39
C ALA A 371 -12.85 6.32 7.09
N GLU A 372 -11.55 6.56 6.96
CA GLU A 372 -10.51 5.87 7.73
C GLU A 372 -10.67 6.11 9.22
N LEU A 373 -10.85 7.36 9.65
CA LEU A 373 -11.06 7.69 11.06
C LEU A 373 -12.24 6.91 11.65
N ASN A 374 -13.39 6.87 10.98
CA ASN A 374 -14.54 6.09 11.47
C ASN A 374 -14.27 4.59 11.45
N THR A 375 -13.50 4.07 10.51
CA THR A 375 -13.10 2.65 10.47
C THR A 375 -12.17 2.28 11.64
N VAL A 376 -11.23 3.16 11.99
CA VAL A 376 -10.37 2.99 13.17
C VAL A 376 -11.20 3.06 14.46
N LEU A 377 -12.08 4.07 14.59
CA LEU A 377 -12.91 4.22 15.79
C LEU A 377 -13.89 3.05 15.97
N ASP A 378 -14.55 2.58 14.92
CA ASP A 378 -15.39 1.38 14.96
C ASP A 378 -14.58 0.13 15.36
N THR A 379 -13.38 -0.05 14.82
CA THR A 379 -12.46 -1.13 15.24
C THR A 379 -12.15 -1.06 16.74
N LEU A 380 -11.94 0.14 17.28
CA LEU A 380 -11.66 0.38 18.70
C LEU A 380 -12.90 0.21 19.60
N THR A 381 -14.13 0.13 19.07
CA THR A 381 -15.32 -0.28 19.84
C THR A 381 -15.44 -1.80 20.02
N ARG A 382 -14.69 -2.60 19.25
CA ARG A 382 -14.83 -4.06 19.16
C ARG A 382 -13.76 -4.78 19.99
N ALA A 383 -14.04 -6.02 20.38
CA ALA A 383 -13.02 -6.90 20.95
C ALA A 383 -11.93 -7.22 19.90
N PRO A 384 -10.64 -7.33 20.29
CA PRO A 384 -10.12 -7.34 21.66
C PRO A 384 -9.93 -5.96 22.30
N PHE A 385 -10.05 -4.86 21.56
CA PHE A 385 -9.76 -3.52 22.06
C PHE A 385 -10.78 -3.03 23.11
N LEU A 386 -12.07 -2.98 22.76
CA LEU A 386 -13.14 -2.42 23.59
C LEU A 386 -12.77 -1.06 24.24
N ALA A 387 -11.99 -0.24 23.54
CA ALA A 387 -11.43 1.00 24.03
C ALA A 387 -12.45 2.15 24.03
N LEU A 388 -13.43 2.09 23.12
CA LEU A 388 -14.44 3.13 22.92
C LEU A 388 -15.86 2.57 23.11
N THR A 389 -16.73 3.33 23.77
CA THR A 389 -18.19 3.13 23.65
C THR A 389 -18.75 4.18 22.70
N PRO A 390 -19.50 3.82 21.64
CA PRO A 390 -20.16 4.81 20.79
C PRO A 390 -21.29 5.53 21.56
N LEU A 391 -21.42 6.84 21.33
CA LEU A 391 -22.43 7.72 21.91
C LEU A 391 -23.23 8.43 20.80
N PRO A 392 -24.45 8.93 21.09
CA PRO A 392 -25.23 9.72 20.13
C PRO A 392 -24.47 10.94 19.59
N GLY A 393 -24.77 11.34 18.36
CA GLY A 393 -24.20 12.55 17.76
C GLY A 393 -22.75 12.45 17.27
N GLY A 394 -22.22 11.25 17.01
CA GLY A 394 -20.86 11.07 16.50
C GLY A 394 -19.79 11.31 17.57
N GLN A 395 -20.08 10.86 18.80
CA GLN A 395 -19.20 10.93 19.95
C GLN A 395 -18.83 9.53 20.43
N TYR A 396 -17.73 9.42 21.17
CA TYR A 396 -17.27 8.17 21.78
C TYR A 396 -16.80 8.43 23.22
N LEU A 397 -17.14 7.55 24.15
CA LEU A 397 -16.52 7.51 25.49
C LEU A 397 -15.23 6.69 25.41
N LEU A 398 -14.08 7.30 25.70
CA LEU A 398 -12.80 6.61 25.85
C LEU A 398 -12.79 5.87 27.19
N ARG A 399 -12.85 4.53 27.17
CA ARG A 399 -13.09 3.70 28.36
C ARG A 399 -11.86 3.52 29.27
N THR A 400 -10.65 3.59 28.71
CA THR A 400 -9.36 3.43 29.40
C THR A 400 -8.31 4.35 28.77
N GLY A 401 -7.15 4.53 29.41
CA GLY A 401 -6.04 5.21 28.76
C GLY A 401 -5.49 4.38 27.59
N VAL A 402 -5.04 5.03 26.52
CA VAL A 402 -4.48 4.33 25.35
C VAL A 402 -3.19 3.57 25.71
N GLY A 403 -2.43 4.04 26.71
CA GLY A 403 -1.28 3.30 27.25
C GLY A 403 -1.70 1.99 27.92
N ASP A 404 -2.67 2.06 28.83
CA ASP A 404 -3.19 0.90 29.58
C ASP A 404 -3.79 -0.14 28.61
N LEU A 405 -4.61 0.32 27.67
CA LEU A 405 -5.20 -0.48 26.58
C LEU A 405 -4.15 -1.29 25.80
N LEU A 406 -3.01 -0.67 25.48
CA LEU A 406 -1.94 -1.33 24.73
C LEU A 406 -1.16 -2.32 25.60
N GLY A 407 -1.07 -2.07 26.91
CA GLY A 407 -0.58 -3.03 27.90
C GLY A 407 -1.47 -4.27 28.00
N ASP A 408 -2.76 -4.07 28.29
CA ASP A 408 -3.78 -5.12 28.38
C ASP A 408 -3.81 -5.99 27.10
N LEU A 409 -3.76 -5.35 25.92
CA LEU A 409 -3.74 -6.05 24.64
C LEU A 409 -2.43 -6.85 24.42
N ALA A 410 -1.28 -6.32 24.86
CA ALA A 410 0.00 -7.02 24.78
C ALA A 410 0.01 -8.25 25.70
N ASP A 411 -0.49 -8.15 26.92
CA ASP A 411 -0.56 -9.27 27.86
C ASP A 411 -1.60 -10.31 27.44
N TYR A 412 -2.75 -9.89 26.91
CA TYR A 412 -3.71 -10.79 26.25
C TYR A 412 -3.05 -11.55 25.09
N ALA A 413 -2.36 -10.86 24.18
CA ALA A 413 -1.68 -11.47 23.05
C ALA A 413 -0.56 -12.44 23.49
N GLN A 414 0.21 -12.10 24.53
CA GLN A 414 1.18 -13.02 25.13
C GLN A 414 0.51 -14.25 25.79
N GLY A 415 -0.65 -14.07 26.44
CA GLY A 415 -1.43 -15.14 27.04
C GLY A 415 -1.95 -16.13 25.99
N VAL A 416 -2.53 -15.62 24.90
CA VAL A 416 -2.96 -16.42 23.75
C VAL A 416 -1.76 -17.11 23.09
N ARG A 417 -0.66 -16.39 22.83
CA ARG A 417 0.57 -16.96 22.23
C ARG A 417 1.17 -18.09 23.06
N ARG A 418 1.11 -18.00 24.40
CA ARG A 418 1.54 -19.10 25.30
C ARG A 418 0.68 -20.34 25.09
N ARG A 419 -0.65 -20.20 25.05
CA ARG A 419 -1.60 -21.31 24.83
C ARG A 419 -1.46 -21.95 23.45
N VAL A 420 -1.37 -21.14 22.38
CA VAL A 420 -1.21 -21.63 20.99
C VAL A 420 0.12 -22.37 20.77
N ARG A 421 1.16 -22.05 21.55
CA ARG A 421 2.45 -22.76 21.52
C ARG A 421 2.47 -24.04 22.36
N THR A 422 1.47 -24.30 23.21
CA THR A 422 1.34 -25.57 23.91
C THR A 422 0.66 -26.58 22.98
N PRO A 423 1.34 -27.64 22.52
CA PRO A 423 0.70 -28.63 21.66
C PRO A 423 -0.42 -29.36 22.42
N ALA A 424 -1.58 -29.46 21.78
CA ALA A 424 -2.71 -30.26 22.27
C ALA A 424 -2.38 -31.77 22.16
N GLY A 425 -1.56 -32.26 23.09
CA GLY A 425 -1.04 -33.63 23.10
C GLY A 425 -0.15 -33.99 24.30
N ALA A 426 0.38 -33.02 25.04
CA ALA A 426 1.17 -33.26 26.27
C ALA A 426 0.27 -33.56 27.50
N GLY A 427 -0.71 -34.46 27.33
CA GLY A 427 -1.86 -34.60 28.25
C GLY A 427 -2.40 -36.02 28.45
N GLN A 428 -1.62 -37.06 28.15
CA GLN A 428 -1.91 -38.43 28.59
C GLN A 428 -0.68 -39.07 29.22
N VAL A 429 -0.71 -39.21 30.54
CA VAL A 429 0.22 -40.01 31.35
C VAL A 429 -0.63 -40.73 32.41
N THR A 430 -0.43 -42.05 32.54
CA THR A 430 -0.98 -42.95 33.57
C THR A 430 -2.49 -42.90 33.86
N VAL A 431 -3.19 -43.97 33.47
CA VAL A 431 -3.50 -45.04 34.43
C VAL A 431 -2.85 -46.32 33.91
#